data_AF-A0A1W1I7H9-F1
#
_entry.id   AF-A0A1W1I7H9-F1
#
_cell.length_a   1.000
_cell.length_b   1.000
_cell.length_c   1.000
_cell.angle_alpha   90.00
_cell.angle_beta   90.00
_cell.angle_gamma   90.00
#
_symmetry.space_group_name_H-M   'P 1'
#
loop_
_entity.id
_entity.type
_entity.pdbx_description
1 polymer ?
#
loop_
_entity_poly.entity_id
_entity_poly.type
_entity_poly.pdbx_seq_one_letter_code
_entity_poly.pdbx_strand_id
1 'polypeptide(L)'
;MKQGLLSRVECKRPVAGLCLALLLCWSGANGAWGGQDGPLPHLHRAKIYLAAGDFRRAIEACRHEVDARPSVEAYLYLTYVYQALDAYVESLAKADQWVPLEHLYLSLVTGKPEDLVDAPDVLSRIAKELMQSGARQQADIAAELATRLDSAAVARIWPQQTAWRKSKPDGWWFGIPPEWSW
;
A
#
# COMPACT_ATOMS: atom_id res chain seq x y z
N MET A 1 35.20 76.86 3.16
CA MET A 1 34.21 77.93 3.39
C MET A 1 32.82 77.30 3.13
N LYS A 2 32.13 76.86 4.18
CA LYS A 2 30.96 77.52 4.83
C LYS A 2 29.79 77.80 3.86
N GLN A 3 28.71 77.01 3.98
CA GLN A 3 27.35 77.40 4.46
C GLN A 3 26.43 77.87 3.30
N GLY A 4 25.13 77.60 3.23
CA GLY A 4 24.10 76.99 4.09
C GLY A 4 22.85 76.65 3.23
N LEU A 5 22.06 75.64 3.58
CA LEU A 5 20.88 75.65 4.48
C LEU A 5 19.53 75.89 3.75
N LEU A 6 18.72 74.82 3.74
CA LEU A 6 17.24 74.73 3.93
C LEU A 6 16.30 75.31 2.86
N SER A 7 15.40 74.47 2.34
CA SER A 7 14.13 74.20 3.06
C SER A 7 13.38 72.98 2.51
N ARG A 8 12.69 72.29 3.42
CA ARG A 8 11.84 71.11 3.28
C ARG A 8 10.42 71.52 2.86
N VAL A 9 9.74 70.69 2.05
CA VAL A 9 8.29 70.36 2.10
C VAL A 9 8.15 68.97 1.45
N GLU A 10 8.12 67.87 2.21
CA GLU A 10 6.95 67.10 2.69
C GLU A 10 6.05 66.44 1.62
N CYS A 11 5.73 65.15 1.89
CA CYS A 11 4.46 64.45 1.57
C CYS A 11 4.18 64.12 0.08
N LYS A 12 3.84 62.90 -0.40
CA LYS A 12 3.39 61.62 0.15
C LYS A 12 3.66 60.50 -0.88
N ARG A 13 3.97 59.28 -0.41
CA ARG A 13 3.77 58.01 -1.14
C ARG A 13 2.29 57.62 -1.10
N PRO A 14 1.77 56.88 -2.10
CA PRO A 14 1.60 55.41 -1.97
C PRO A 14 1.97 54.68 -3.28
N VAL A 15 2.76 53.60 -3.34
CA VAL A 15 2.51 52.19 -2.96
C VAL A 15 1.06 51.71 -3.14
N ALA A 16 0.77 51.09 -4.29
CA ALA A 16 -0.21 50.00 -4.52
C ALA A 16 -0.21 49.66 -6.03
N GLY A 17 -0.19 48.43 -6.53
CA GLY A 17 -0.08 47.08 -5.95
C GLY A 17 0.79 46.23 -6.89
N LEU A 18 1.65 45.33 -6.41
CA LEU A 18 1.38 44.13 -5.60
C LEU A 18 0.58 43.08 -6.39
N CYS A 19 1.25 42.39 -7.32
CA CYS A 19 0.76 41.19 -8.01
C CYS A 19 1.59 39.93 -7.68
N LEU A 20 2.23 39.88 -6.52
CA LEU A 20 2.99 38.68 -6.16
C LEU A 20 3.04 38.50 -4.65
N ALA A 21 2.02 37.86 -4.09
CA ALA A 21 2.12 37.18 -2.81
C ALA A 21 0.94 36.21 -2.62
N LEU A 22 1.28 35.00 -2.16
CA LEU A 22 0.47 34.15 -1.27
C LEU A 22 -0.66 33.36 -1.99
N LEU A 23 -0.49 32.07 -2.31
CA LEU A 23 -0.07 30.97 -1.42
C LEU A 23 -0.66 31.16 -0.02
N LEU A 24 -1.67 30.33 0.31
CA LEU A 24 -2.43 30.26 1.56
C LEU A 24 -3.71 31.10 1.58
N CYS A 25 -4.79 30.55 1.01
CA CYS A 25 -6.16 30.67 1.53
C CYS A 25 -7.10 29.76 0.72
N TRP A 26 -6.94 28.44 0.82
CA TRP A 26 -8.08 27.54 0.62
C TRP A 26 -8.55 27.11 2.00
N SER A 27 -9.26 28.01 2.69
CA SER A 27 -9.99 27.70 3.91
C SER A 27 -11.41 27.27 3.56
N GLY A 28 -11.77 26.08 4.03
CA GLY A 28 -13.02 25.86 4.74
C GLY A 28 -14.17 25.22 3.98
N ALA A 29 -14.38 23.92 4.23
CA ALA A 29 -15.67 23.42 4.73
C ALA A 29 -15.55 21.94 5.17
N ASN A 30 -15.53 21.75 6.49
CA ASN A 30 -16.06 20.62 7.26
C ASN A 30 -16.44 19.34 6.50
N GLY A 31 -15.54 18.35 6.56
CA GLY A 31 -15.96 16.96 6.69
C GLY A 31 -15.86 16.57 8.15
N ALA A 32 -16.96 16.60 8.89
CA ALA A 32 -17.07 15.81 10.10
C ALA A 32 -17.05 14.34 9.64
N TRP A 33 -15.90 13.68 9.69
CA TRP A 33 -15.84 12.24 9.47
C TRP A 33 -16.25 11.59 10.79
N GLY A 34 -17.57 11.57 11.00
CA GLY A 34 -18.18 10.58 11.86
C GLY A 34 -17.66 9.19 11.43
N GLY A 35 -17.50 8.31 12.41
CA GLY A 35 -17.11 6.92 12.15
C GLY A 35 -17.98 6.34 11.04
N GLN A 36 -17.39 6.21 9.86
CA GLN A 36 -17.96 5.37 8.83
C GLN A 36 -17.56 3.95 9.20
N ASP A 37 -18.46 3.27 9.89
CA ASP A 37 -18.57 1.82 9.95
C ASP A 37 -19.10 1.31 8.59
N GLY A 38 -18.31 1.58 7.54
CA GLY A 38 -18.54 1.07 6.18
C GLY A 38 -17.37 0.18 5.76
N PRO A 39 -17.55 -0.73 4.78
CA PRO A 39 -16.48 -1.60 4.30
C PRO A 39 -15.28 -0.76 3.87
N LEU A 40 -14.08 -1.19 4.27
CA LEU A 40 -12.84 -0.44 4.04
C LEU A 40 -12.58 -0.40 2.53
N PRO A 41 -12.74 0.75 1.86
CA PRO A 41 -12.92 0.81 0.41
C PRO A 41 -11.65 0.37 -0.34
N HIS A 42 -10.47 0.49 0.28
CA HIS A 42 -9.25 -0.04 -0.33
C HIS A 42 -9.08 -1.54 -0.08
N LEU A 43 -9.54 -2.10 1.04
CA LEU A 43 -9.49 -3.56 1.26
C LEU A 43 -10.43 -4.30 0.31
N HIS A 44 -11.61 -3.75 0.05
CA HIS A 44 -12.50 -4.32 -0.96
C HIS A 44 -11.84 -4.37 -2.35
N ARG A 45 -11.11 -3.32 -2.74
CA ARG A 45 -10.32 -3.35 -3.99
C ARG A 45 -9.18 -4.35 -3.93
N ALA A 46 -8.49 -4.44 -2.79
CA ALA A 46 -7.43 -5.43 -2.60
C ALA A 46 -7.95 -6.86 -2.79
N LYS A 47 -9.16 -7.17 -2.32
CA LYS A 47 -9.86 -8.45 -2.55
C LYS A 47 -10.05 -8.74 -4.04
N ILE A 48 -10.52 -7.75 -4.80
CA ILE A 48 -10.73 -7.88 -6.25
C ILE A 48 -9.39 -8.14 -6.95
N TYR A 49 -8.35 -7.37 -6.63
CA TYR A 49 -7.02 -7.54 -7.22
C TYR A 49 -6.39 -8.89 -6.86
N LEU A 50 -6.55 -9.33 -5.61
CA LEU A 50 -6.08 -10.64 -5.16
C LEU A 50 -6.77 -11.77 -5.93
N ALA A 51 -8.09 -11.69 -6.12
CA ALA A 51 -8.84 -12.68 -6.90
C ALA A 51 -8.42 -12.71 -8.39
N ALA A 52 -7.94 -11.58 -8.92
CA ALA A 52 -7.39 -11.49 -10.26
C ALA A 52 -5.90 -11.93 -10.35
N GLY A 53 -5.25 -12.21 -9.22
CA GLY A 53 -3.81 -12.51 -9.16
C GLY A 53 -2.89 -11.30 -9.32
N ASP A 54 -3.43 -10.07 -9.26
CA ASP A 54 -2.65 -8.83 -9.33
C ASP A 54 -2.15 -8.45 -7.91
N PHE A 55 -1.14 -9.18 -7.44
CA PHE A 55 -0.57 -8.99 -6.10
C PHE A 55 -0.01 -7.58 -5.88
N ARG A 56 0.53 -6.94 -6.92
CA ARG A 56 1.04 -5.57 -6.83
C ARG A 56 -0.08 -4.61 -6.44
N ARG A 57 -1.17 -4.57 -7.22
CA ARG A 57 -2.30 -3.68 -6.92
C ARG A 57 -3.00 -4.06 -5.62
N ALA A 58 -3.03 -5.34 -5.25
CA ALA A 58 -3.54 -5.77 -3.96
C ALA A 58 -2.73 -5.19 -2.79
N ILE A 59 -1.40 -5.27 -2.86
CA ILE A 59 -0.49 -4.70 -1.84
C ILE A 59 -0.63 -3.18 -1.78
N GLU A 60 -0.64 -2.50 -2.93
CA GLU A 60 -0.81 -1.04 -3.00
C GLU A 60 -2.13 -0.59 -2.36
N ALA A 61 -3.23 -1.27 -2.66
CA ALA A 61 -4.52 -0.98 -2.07
C ALA A 61 -4.49 -1.16 -0.54
N CYS A 62 -3.89 -2.25 -0.03
CA CYS A 62 -3.74 -2.45 1.40
C CYS A 62 -2.88 -1.38 2.07
N ARG A 63 -1.75 -0.99 1.45
CA ARG A 63 -0.88 0.08 1.96
C ARG A 63 -1.62 1.42 2.03
N HIS A 64 -2.40 1.75 1.00
CA HIS A 64 -3.24 2.94 1.04
C HIS A 64 -4.26 2.93 2.19
N GLU A 65 -4.85 1.78 2.53
CA GLU A 65 -5.74 1.68 3.70
C GLU A 65 -4.96 1.89 5.00
N VAL A 66 -3.80 1.24 5.14
CA VAL A 66 -2.94 1.40 6.32
C VAL A 66 -2.50 2.85 6.49
N ASP A 67 -2.15 3.54 5.40
CA ASP A 67 -1.74 4.95 5.43
C ASP A 67 -2.91 5.89 5.77
N ALA A 68 -4.11 5.61 5.25
CA ALA A 68 -5.30 6.43 5.46
C ALA A 68 -5.94 6.22 6.84
N ARG A 69 -6.07 4.96 7.27
CA ARG A 69 -6.70 4.54 8.52
C ARG A 69 -6.01 3.27 9.05
N PRO A 70 -4.89 3.42 9.79
CA PRO A 70 -4.23 2.30 10.43
C PRO A 70 -5.21 1.55 11.35
N SER A 71 -5.42 0.27 11.07
CA SER A 71 -6.33 -0.60 11.81
C SER A 71 -5.77 -2.02 11.87
N VAL A 72 -6.20 -2.79 12.87
CA VAL A 72 -5.75 -4.18 13.08
C VAL A 72 -6.13 -4.99 11.86
N GLU A 73 -7.36 -4.73 11.44
CA GLU A 73 -7.91 -5.04 10.17
C GLU A 73 -6.90 -4.83 9.02
N ALA A 74 -6.61 -3.58 8.66
CA ALA A 74 -5.80 -3.28 7.48
C ALA A 74 -4.43 -3.98 7.51
N TYR A 75 -3.79 -4.08 8.69
CA TYR A 75 -2.52 -4.80 8.84
C TYR A 75 -2.67 -6.31 8.67
N LEU A 76 -3.71 -6.94 9.24
CA LEU A 76 -3.97 -8.37 9.07
C LEU A 76 -4.24 -8.72 7.60
N TYR A 77 -4.97 -7.86 6.89
CA TYR A 77 -5.21 -8.04 5.46
C TYR A 77 -3.91 -7.91 4.67
N LEU A 78 -3.07 -6.91 4.98
CA LEU A 78 -1.77 -6.74 4.35
C LEU A 78 -0.85 -7.95 4.59
N THR A 79 -0.80 -8.45 5.83
CA THR A 79 -0.08 -9.69 6.17
C THR A 79 -0.58 -10.86 5.33
N TYR A 80 -1.90 -11.00 5.21
CA TYR A 80 -2.53 -12.06 4.42
C TYR A 80 -2.09 -12.01 2.95
N VAL A 81 -2.09 -10.82 2.33
CA VAL A 81 -1.70 -10.64 0.93
C VAL A 81 -0.23 -11.03 0.70
N TYR A 82 0.68 -10.68 1.62
CA TYR A 82 2.08 -11.10 1.50
C TYR A 82 2.26 -12.61 1.67
N GLN A 83 1.54 -13.24 2.60
CA GLN A 83 1.58 -14.69 2.74
C GLN A 83 0.98 -15.40 1.50
N ALA A 84 -0.05 -14.82 0.90
CA ALA A 84 -0.64 -15.31 -0.33
C ALA A 84 0.36 -15.21 -1.50
N LEU A 85 1.13 -14.11 -1.58
CA LEU A 85 2.20 -13.96 -2.56
C LEU A 85 3.29 -15.04 -2.40
N ASP A 86 3.78 -15.26 -1.18
CA ASP A 86 4.79 -16.31 -0.89
C ASP A 86 4.29 -17.71 -1.32
N ALA A 87 3.04 -18.03 -0.99
CA ALA A 87 2.42 -19.31 -1.35
C ALA A 87 2.18 -19.44 -2.85
N TYR A 88 1.76 -18.37 -3.53
CA TYR A 88 1.57 -18.38 -4.97
C TYR A 88 2.90 -18.57 -5.71
N VAL A 89 3.95 -17.85 -5.31
CA VAL A 89 5.30 -18.03 -5.85
C VAL A 89 5.79 -19.47 -5.66
N GLU A 90 5.53 -20.07 -4.50
CA GLU A 90 5.84 -21.47 -4.26
C GLU A 90 5.03 -22.42 -5.15
N SER A 91 3.75 -22.12 -5.39
CA SER A 91 2.88 -22.91 -6.27
C SER A 91 3.37 -22.91 -7.73
N LEU A 92 3.80 -21.75 -8.23
CA LEU A 92 4.38 -21.61 -9.58
C LEU A 92 5.68 -22.41 -9.69
N ALA A 93 6.57 -22.29 -8.70
CA ALA A 93 7.83 -23.02 -8.69
C ALA A 93 7.62 -24.54 -8.64
N LYS A 94 6.64 -25.03 -7.85
CA LYS A 94 6.29 -26.46 -7.80
C LYS A 94 5.71 -26.98 -9.12
N ALA A 95 5.02 -26.13 -9.86
CA ALA A 95 4.45 -26.44 -11.16
C ALA A 95 5.46 -26.24 -12.33
N ASP A 96 6.72 -25.91 -12.03
CA ASP A 96 7.76 -25.60 -13.04
C ASP A 96 7.35 -24.41 -13.95
N GLN A 97 6.52 -23.51 -13.44
CA GLN A 97 5.99 -22.33 -14.13
C GLN A 97 6.88 -21.10 -13.90
N TRP A 98 8.04 -21.09 -14.55
CA TRP A 98 9.04 -20.02 -14.41
C TRP A 98 8.65 -18.72 -15.13
N VAL A 99 8.05 -18.80 -16.31
CA VAL A 99 7.63 -17.61 -17.08
C VAL A 99 6.58 -16.76 -16.33
N PRO A 100 5.48 -17.31 -15.76
CA PRO A 100 4.56 -16.52 -14.95
C PRO A 100 5.20 -15.93 -13.68
N LEU A 101 6.18 -16.63 -13.10
CA LEU A 101 6.91 -16.16 -11.92
C LEU A 101 7.77 -14.93 -12.25
N GLU A 102 8.43 -14.92 -13.40
CA GLU A 102 9.19 -13.77 -13.89
C GLU A 102 8.29 -12.56 -14.16
N HIS A 103 7.16 -12.76 -14.84
CA HIS A 103 6.19 -11.68 -15.05
C HIS A 103 5.66 -11.11 -13.72
N LEU A 104 5.42 -11.96 -12.72
CA LEU A 104 5.04 -11.52 -11.38
C LEU A 104 6.15 -10.68 -10.73
N TYR A 105 7.40 -11.14 -10.77
CA TYR A 105 8.54 -10.40 -10.24
C TYR A 105 8.68 -9.02 -10.88
N LEU A 106 8.61 -8.96 -12.22
CA LEU A 106 8.72 -7.70 -12.94
C LEU A 106 7.55 -6.77 -12.66
N SER A 107 6.33 -7.29 -12.56
CA SER A 107 5.18 -6.51 -12.12
C SER A 107 5.46 -5.85 -10.76
N LEU A 108 5.95 -6.61 -9.78
CA LEU A 108 6.25 -6.10 -8.44
C LEU A 108 7.38 -5.05 -8.41
N VAL A 109 8.43 -5.22 -9.22
CA VAL A 109 9.61 -4.33 -9.21
C VAL A 109 9.42 -3.10 -10.09
N THR A 110 8.88 -3.26 -11.29
CA THR A 110 8.83 -2.20 -12.31
C THR A 110 7.48 -1.46 -12.34
N GLY A 111 6.43 -2.06 -11.77
CA GLY A 111 5.07 -1.55 -11.87
C GLY A 111 4.43 -1.70 -13.26
N LYS A 112 5.09 -2.36 -14.22
CA LYS A 112 4.58 -2.63 -15.57
C LYS A 112 4.66 -4.13 -15.89
N PRO A 113 3.63 -4.73 -16.51
CA PRO A 113 3.78 -6.02 -17.15
C PRO A 113 4.59 -5.80 -18.43
N GLU A 114 5.88 -6.12 -18.41
CA GLU A 114 6.71 -6.16 -19.60
C GLU A 114 6.61 -7.56 -20.25
N ASP A 115 6.58 -7.59 -21.57
CA ASP A 115 6.51 -8.81 -22.38
C ASP A 115 7.94 -9.33 -22.55
N LEU A 116 8.29 -10.42 -21.87
CA LEU A 116 9.61 -11.03 -22.04
C LEU A 116 9.58 -12.14 -23.08
N VAL A 117 10.23 -11.84 -24.19
CA VAL A 117 10.76 -12.82 -25.12
C VAL A 117 12.17 -13.18 -24.61
N ASP A 118 12.26 -14.28 -23.87
CA ASP A 118 13.48 -15.00 -23.44
C ASP A 118 14.32 -14.39 -22.28
N ALA A 119 13.88 -14.61 -21.03
CA ALA A 119 14.76 -14.48 -19.86
C ALA A 119 15.49 -15.80 -19.53
N PRO A 120 16.78 -15.74 -19.13
CA PRO A 120 17.53 -16.92 -18.72
C PRO A 120 17.04 -17.48 -17.36
N ASP A 121 16.77 -18.79 -17.31
CA ASP A 121 16.22 -19.59 -16.18
C ASP A 121 16.90 -19.36 -14.81
N VAL A 122 18.14 -18.88 -14.79
CA VAL A 122 18.85 -18.53 -13.55
C VAL A 122 18.20 -17.33 -12.83
N LEU A 123 17.63 -16.38 -13.56
CA LEU A 123 16.95 -15.22 -12.98
C LEU A 123 15.66 -15.61 -12.26
N SER A 124 14.92 -16.57 -12.82
CA SER A 124 13.69 -17.12 -12.24
C SER A 124 13.87 -17.62 -10.80
N ARG A 125 14.93 -18.39 -10.55
CA ARG A 125 15.20 -18.93 -9.20
C ARG A 125 15.62 -17.86 -8.21
N ILE A 126 16.41 -16.88 -8.64
CA ILE A 126 16.79 -15.74 -7.80
C ILE A 126 15.57 -14.88 -7.50
N ALA A 127 14.73 -14.60 -8.51
CA ALA A 127 13.49 -13.86 -8.38
C ALA A 127 12.56 -14.53 -7.37
N LYS A 128 12.43 -15.87 -7.42
CA LYS A 128 11.68 -16.65 -6.43
C LYS A 128 12.14 -16.33 -5.01
N GLU A 129 13.42 -16.53 -4.72
CA GLU A 129 13.97 -16.35 -3.37
C GLU A 129 13.86 -14.91 -2.88
N LEU A 130 14.10 -13.92 -3.75
CA LEU A 130 13.94 -12.51 -3.44
C LEU A 130 12.48 -12.16 -3.10
N MET A 131 11.52 -12.62 -3.91
CA MET A 131 10.10 -12.40 -3.66
C MET A 131 9.65 -13.07 -2.37
N GLN A 132 10.02 -14.33 -2.14
CA GLN A 132 9.63 -15.06 -0.94
C GLN A 132 10.25 -14.46 0.33
N SER A 133 11.54 -14.13 0.31
CA SER A 133 12.22 -13.47 1.43
C SER A 133 11.57 -12.12 1.75
N GLY A 134 11.35 -11.28 0.73
CA GLY A 134 10.69 -9.98 0.89
C GLY A 134 9.25 -10.11 1.39
N ALA A 135 8.46 -11.03 0.82
CA ALA A 135 7.08 -11.25 1.23
C ALA A 135 7.00 -11.73 2.68
N ARG A 136 7.85 -12.68 3.10
CA ARG A 136 7.90 -13.17 4.49
C ARG A 136 8.28 -12.06 5.45
N GLN A 137 9.35 -11.31 5.15
CA GLN A 137 9.77 -10.18 5.98
C GLN A 137 8.66 -9.14 6.14
N GLN A 138 7.99 -8.77 5.04
CA GLN A 138 6.90 -7.80 5.08
C GLN A 138 5.65 -8.33 5.79
N ALA A 139 5.36 -9.62 5.65
CA ALA A 139 4.29 -10.27 6.39
C ALA A 139 4.54 -10.24 7.90
N ASP A 140 5.76 -10.53 8.33
CA ASP A 140 6.17 -10.53 9.74
C ASP A 140 6.05 -9.13 10.35
N ILE A 141 6.54 -8.10 9.64
CA ILE A 141 6.41 -6.70 10.06
C ILE A 141 4.94 -6.32 10.20
N ALA A 142 4.12 -6.60 9.18
CA ALA A 142 2.69 -6.25 9.23
C ALA A 142 1.95 -7.02 10.34
N ALA A 143 2.29 -8.29 10.58
CA ALA A 143 1.69 -9.11 11.64
C ALA A 143 2.06 -8.57 13.02
N GLU A 144 3.30 -8.14 13.19
CA GLU A 144 3.76 -7.52 14.42
C GLU A 144 3.03 -6.19 14.67
N LEU A 145 2.88 -5.35 13.63
CA LEU A 145 2.13 -4.09 13.73
C LEU A 145 0.66 -4.32 14.09
N ALA A 146 0.01 -5.33 13.50
CA ALA A 146 -1.35 -5.72 13.88
C ALA A 146 -1.43 -6.13 15.36
N THR A 147 -0.47 -6.94 15.82
CA THR A 147 -0.41 -7.44 17.20
C THR A 147 -0.17 -6.32 18.20
N ARG A 148 0.67 -5.35 17.84
CA ARG A 148 0.94 -4.16 18.67
C ARG A 148 -0.29 -3.25 18.79
N LEU A 149 -1.14 -3.23 17.75
CA LEU A 149 -2.34 -2.41 17.73
C LEU A 149 -3.48 -3.03 18.56
N ASP A 150 -3.74 -4.32 18.38
CA ASP A 150 -4.67 -5.10 19.22
C ASP A 150 -4.38 -6.60 19.15
N SER A 151 -3.69 -7.12 20.16
CA SER A 151 -3.35 -8.53 20.25
C SER A 151 -4.58 -9.44 20.46
N ALA A 152 -5.64 -8.94 21.09
CA ALA A 152 -6.87 -9.71 21.33
C ALA A 152 -7.67 -9.89 20.03
N ALA A 153 -7.77 -8.84 19.22
CA ALA A 153 -8.37 -8.93 17.89
C ALA A 153 -7.58 -9.87 16.97
N VAL A 154 -6.24 -9.79 16.97
CA VAL A 154 -5.39 -10.73 16.22
C VAL A 154 -5.63 -12.17 16.66
N ALA A 155 -5.65 -12.44 17.97
CA ALA A 155 -5.90 -13.79 18.50
C ALA A 155 -7.25 -14.37 18.08
N ARG A 156 -8.27 -13.52 17.85
CA ARG A 156 -9.59 -13.92 17.34
C ARG A 156 -9.59 -14.19 15.83
N ILE A 157 -8.86 -13.38 15.05
CA ILE A 157 -8.93 -13.41 13.58
C ILE A 157 -7.97 -14.44 12.97
N TRP A 158 -6.76 -14.59 13.52
CA TRP A 158 -5.72 -15.49 12.99
C TRP A 158 -6.15 -16.96 12.84
N PRO A 159 -6.96 -17.53 13.77
CA PRO A 159 -7.50 -18.88 13.60
C PRO A 159 -8.38 -19.02 12.35
N GLN A 160 -9.13 -17.99 11.96
CA GLN A 160 -9.98 -18.00 10.76
C GLN A 160 -9.14 -18.13 9.50
N GLN A 161 -8.06 -17.34 9.40
CA GLN A 161 -7.10 -17.46 8.31
C GLN A 161 -6.46 -18.84 8.27
N THR A 162 -6.05 -19.36 9.43
CA THR A 162 -5.43 -20.69 9.52
C THR A 162 -6.38 -21.79 9.06
N ALA A 163 -7.65 -21.71 9.46
CA ALA A 163 -8.70 -22.64 9.03
C ALA A 163 -8.95 -22.54 7.52
N TRP A 164 -9.03 -21.32 6.97
CA TRP A 164 -9.18 -21.08 5.54
C TRP A 164 -8.06 -21.74 4.73
N ARG A 165 -6.79 -21.48 5.12
CA ARG A 165 -5.61 -22.06 4.45
C ARG A 165 -5.62 -23.59 4.49
N LYS A 166 -6.03 -24.18 5.61
CA LYS A 166 -6.17 -25.65 5.74
C LYS A 166 -7.29 -26.21 4.86
N SER A 167 -8.39 -25.47 4.70
CA SER A 167 -9.53 -25.92 3.88
C SER A 167 -9.28 -25.85 2.37
N LYS A 168 -8.30 -25.04 1.93
CA LYS A 168 -7.99 -24.79 0.51
C LYS A 168 -6.48 -24.80 0.25
N PRO A 169 -5.79 -25.94 0.39
CA PRO A 169 -4.33 -26.01 0.33
C PRO A 169 -3.74 -25.48 -0.97
N ASP A 170 -4.43 -25.69 -2.11
CA ASP A 170 -3.90 -25.41 -3.46
C ASP A 170 -4.47 -24.15 -4.13
N GLY A 171 -5.05 -23.22 -3.37
CA GLY A 171 -5.64 -22.02 -3.99
C GLY A 171 -6.12 -20.93 -3.05
N TRP A 172 -5.85 -21.04 -1.74
CA TRP A 172 -6.27 -20.03 -0.77
C TRP A 172 -5.72 -18.64 -1.09
N TRP A 173 -4.58 -18.54 -1.80
CA TRP A 173 -3.90 -17.30 -2.18
C TRP A 173 -4.65 -16.42 -3.19
N PHE A 174 -5.72 -16.92 -3.84
CA PHE A 174 -6.60 -16.11 -4.71
C PHE A 174 -7.93 -15.72 -4.05
N GLY A 175 -8.12 -16.03 -2.77
CA GLY A 175 -9.33 -15.67 -2.05
C GLY A 175 -9.01 -15.19 -0.65
N ILE A 176 -10.05 -14.90 0.13
CA ILE A 176 -9.96 -14.55 1.54
C ILE A 176 -10.97 -15.36 2.35
N PRO A 177 -10.78 -15.50 3.67
CA PRO A 177 -11.79 -16.09 4.53
C PRO A 177 -13.15 -15.40 4.37
N PRO A 178 -14.27 -16.14 4.23
CA PRO A 178 -15.59 -15.54 4.06
C PRO A 178 -16.05 -14.72 5.28
N GLU A 179 -15.50 -15.01 6.45
CA GLU A 179 -15.72 -14.24 7.69
C GLU A 179 -15.18 -12.82 7.59
N TRP A 180 -14.31 -12.56 6.61
CA TRP A 180 -13.71 -11.26 6.35
C TRP A 180 -14.61 -10.49 5.36
N SER A 181 -15.58 -9.73 5.90
CA SER A 181 -16.59 -8.97 5.13
C SER A 181 -16.25 -7.50 4.80
N TRP A 182 -15.23 -6.97 5.45
CA TRP A 182 -14.49 -5.74 5.16
C TRP A 182 -13.79 -5.68 3.80
#